data_AF-A0AAU6GVT8-F1
#
_entry.id   AF-A0AAU6GVT8-F1
#
_cell.length_a   1.000
_cell.length_b   1.000
_cell.length_c   1.000
_cell.angle_alpha   90.00
_cell.angle_beta   90.00
_cell.angle_gamma   90.00
#
_symmetry.space_group_name_H-M   'P 1'
#
loop_
_entity.id
_entity.type
_entity.pdbx_description
1 polymer ?
#
loop_
_entity_poly.entity_id
_entity_poly.type
_entity_poly.pdbx_seq_one_letter_code
_entity_poly.pdbx_strand_id
1 'polypeptide(L)'
;MSDIAATTVHEAYAFACMRCGHGWEQAYEIEHHVDGSGNAFVVYKADGERVPSPLSTPTCTNCGGHVVRIMRAGRVSSVQRLLQPQKAAPPEAAADRIAATAVAPAGPDAHHWQLSDLLRPFHRR
;
A
#
# COMPACT_ATOMS: atom_id res chain seq x y z
N MET A 1 18.05 9.61 -35.66
CA MET A 1 17.54 10.29 -34.45
C MET A 1 18.23 9.64 -33.27
N SER A 2 19.33 10.24 -32.80
CA SER A 2 20.13 9.69 -31.72
C SER A 2 19.55 10.21 -30.40
N ASP A 3 18.94 9.31 -29.64
CA ASP A 3 18.50 9.58 -28.26
C ASP A 3 19.79 9.69 -27.40
N ILE A 4 19.95 10.80 -26.67
CA ILE A 4 21.16 11.07 -25.90
C ILE A 4 20.94 10.58 -24.46
N ALA A 5 21.76 9.60 -24.06
CA ALA A 5 21.93 9.02 -22.72
C ALA A 5 20.76 9.21 -21.74
N ALA A 6 19.84 8.24 -21.73
CA ALA A 6 18.78 8.16 -20.75
C ALA A 6 19.37 7.98 -19.34
N THR A 7 19.05 8.88 -18.41
CA THR A 7 19.30 8.60 -16.98
C THR A 7 18.10 7.84 -16.43
N THR A 8 18.31 6.57 -16.07
CA THR A 8 17.25 5.72 -15.50
C THR A 8 17.27 5.75 -13.99
N VAL A 9 16.13 6.09 -13.39
CA VAL A 9 15.89 6.03 -11.94
C VAL A 9 14.93 4.88 -11.66
N HIS A 10 15.21 4.10 -10.61
CA HIS A 10 14.31 3.05 -10.16
C HIS A 10 13.55 3.56 -8.94
N GLU A 11 12.23 3.62 -9.03
CA GLU A 11 11.41 4.04 -7.91
C GLU A 11 10.15 3.18 -7.79
N ALA A 12 9.72 2.94 -6.56
CA ALA A 12 8.51 2.21 -6.27
C ALA A 12 7.52 3.09 -5.51
N TYR A 13 6.24 2.92 -5.83
CA TYR A 13 5.16 3.65 -5.19
C TYR A 13 4.09 2.69 -4.68
N ALA A 14 3.39 3.13 -3.64
CA ALA A 14 2.18 2.47 -3.16
C ALA A 14 0.95 3.32 -3.52
N PHE A 15 -0.10 2.66 -3.95
CA PHE A 15 -1.33 3.29 -4.41
C PHE A 15 -2.51 2.81 -3.58
N ALA A 16 -3.51 3.69 -3.40
CA ALA A 16 -4.79 3.34 -2.79
C ALA A 16 -5.93 3.99 -3.57
N CYS A 17 -6.84 3.17 -4.10
CA CYS A 17 -8.04 3.66 -4.77
C CYS A 17 -9.03 4.20 -3.74
N MET A 18 -9.39 5.48 -3.86
CA MET A 18 -10.36 6.11 -2.95
C MET A 18 -11.81 5.73 -3.28
N ARG A 19 -12.05 5.03 -4.39
CA ARG A 19 -13.37 4.54 -4.80
C ARG A 19 -13.67 3.14 -4.25
N CYS A 20 -12.78 2.17 -4.45
CA CYS A 20 -13.02 0.77 -4.05
C CYS A 20 -12.11 0.27 -2.92
N GLY A 21 -11.18 1.09 -2.42
CA GLY A 21 -10.26 0.72 -1.34
C GLY A 21 -9.11 -0.20 -1.74
N HIS A 22 -9.04 -0.63 -3.01
CA HIS A 22 -7.96 -1.48 -3.48
C HIS A 22 -6.60 -0.76 -3.39
N GLY A 23 -5.64 -1.40 -2.73
CA GLY A 23 -4.27 -0.92 -2.65
C GLY A 23 -3.30 -1.88 -3.31
N TRP A 24 -2.32 -1.31 -4.02
CA TRP A 24 -1.26 -2.06 -4.70
C TRP A 24 0.06 -1.29 -4.62
N GLU A 25 1.18 -1.97 -4.86
CA GLU A 25 2.50 -1.34 -5.02
C GLU A 25 3.07 -1.75 -6.38
N GLN A 26 3.84 -0.86 -6.99
CA GLN A 26 4.48 -1.11 -8.28
C GLN A 26 5.85 -0.44 -8.30
N ALA A 27 6.83 -1.16 -8.85
CA ALA A 27 8.15 -0.63 -9.16
C ALA A 27 8.19 -0.12 -10.61
N TYR A 28 8.90 0.99 -10.81
CA TYR A 28 9.03 1.66 -12.09
C TYR A 28 10.49 1.95 -12.42
N GLU A 29 10.79 1.88 -13.71
CA GLU A 29 11.97 2.46 -14.32
C GLU A 29 11.55 3.81 -14.94
N ILE A 30 12.22 4.88 -14.54
CA ILE A 30 11.93 6.25 -14.96
C ILE A 30 13.11 6.75 -15.79
N GLU A 31 12.94 6.76 -17.10
CA GLU A 31 13.96 7.16 -18.05
C GLU A 31 13.80 8.64 -18.40
N HIS A 32 14.85 9.43 -18.14
CA HIS A 32 14.90 10.85 -18.49
C HIS A 32 15.63 11.01 -19.81
N HIS A 33 14.95 11.60 -20.80
CA HIS A 33 15.43 11.77 -22.16
C HIS A 33 15.45 13.24 -22.56
N VAL A 34 16.22 13.53 -23.61
CA VAL A 34 16.21 14.81 -24.31
C VAL A 34 16.07 14.52 -25.81
N ASP A 35 15.06 15.11 -26.44
CA ASP A 35 14.83 14.92 -27.88
C ASP A 35 15.88 15.67 -28.73
N GLY A 36 15.86 15.45 -30.05
CA GLY A 36 16.78 16.11 -30.98
C GLY A 36 16.60 17.63 -31.10
N SER A 37 15.53 18.18 -30.52
CA SER A 37 15.26 19.62 -30.42
C SER A 37 15.64 20.20 -29.06
N GLY A 38 16.15 19.39 -28.13
CA GLY A 38 16.54 19.80 -26.79
C GLY A 38 15.41 19.78 -25.76
N ASN A 39 14.22 19.26 -26.08
CA ASN A 39 13.13 19.17 -25.12
C ASN A 39 13.28 17.92 -24.25
N ALA A 40 13.18 18.10 -22.93
CA ALA A 40 13.23 16.99 -21.99
C ALA A 40 11.87 16.26 -21.94
N PHE A 41 11.91 14.92 -21.86
CA PHE A 41 10.73 14.10 -21.62
C PHE A 41 11.07 12.89 -20.74
N VAL A 42 10.03 12.32 -20.12
CA VAL A 42 10.17 11.18 -19.20
C VAL A 42 9.37 9.99 -19.70
N VAL A 43 10.00 8.82 -19.72
CA VAL A 43 9.37 7.54 -20.04
C VAL A 43 9.28 6.71 -18.77
N TYR A 44 8.09 6.21 -18.49
CA TYR A 44 7.85 5.29 -17.37
C TYR A 44 7.72 3.88 -17.91
N LYS A 45 8.40 2.94 -17.27
CA LYS A 45 8.22 1.50 -17.51
C LYS A 45 7.86 0.78 -16.21
N ALA A 46 7.02 -0.23 -16.30
CA ALA A 46 6.72 -1.16 -15.23
C ALA A 46 6.94 -2.57 -15.77
N ASP A 47 7.74 -3.37 -15.07
CA ASP A 47 8.09 -4.74 -15.50
C ASP A 47 8.66 -4.79 -16.93
N GLY A 48 9.47 -3.77 -17.28
CA GLY A 48 10.07 -3.58 -18.61
C GLY A 48 9.13 -3.01 -19.68
N GLU A 49 7.83 -2.92 -19.43
CA GLU A 49 6.83 -2.45 -20.40
C GLU A 49 6.53 -0.95 -20.22
N ARG A 50 6.37 -0.22 -21.33
CA ARG A 50 6.07 1.22 -21.28
C ARG A 50 4.65 1.48 -20.80
N VAL A 51 4.51 2.33 -19.78
CA VAL A 51 3.22 2.66 -19.16
C VAL A 51 2.98 4.18 -19.12
N PRO A 52 1.71 4.62 -18.99
CA PRO A 52 1.41 6.01 -18.66
C PRO A 52 2.09 6.43 -17.34
N SER A 53 2.33 7.73 -17.18
CA SER A 53 2.90 8.23 -15.93
C SER A 53 1.98 7.90 -14.75
N PRO A 54 2.46 7.14 -13.75
CA PRO A 54 1.66 6.79 -12.58
C PRO A 54 1.34 8.00 -11.70
N LEU A 55 2.06 9.11 -11.89
CA LEU A 55 1.90 10.35 -11.12
C LEU A 55 0.82 11.27 -11.69
N SER A 56 0.65 11.29 -13.01
CA SER A 56 -0.34 12.16 -13.65
C SER A 56 -1.68 11.47 -13.91
N THR A 57 -1.65 10.17 -14.21
CA THR A 57 -2.84 9.45 -14.68
C THR A 57 -3.06 8.11 -13.95
N PRO A 58 -3.06 8.09 -12.59
CA PRO A 58 -3.23 6.84 -11.87
C PRO A 58 -4.63 6.26 -12.11
N THR A 59 -4.69 4.99 -12.50
CA THR A 59 -5.95 4.29 -12.76
C THR A 59 -5.98 3.00 -11.95
N CYS A 60 -7.03 2.80 -11.16
CA CYS A 60 -7.19 1.59 -10.37
C CYS A 60 -7.46 0.39 -11.28
N THR A 61 -6.57 -0.61 -11.25
CA THR A 61 -6.68 -1.85 -12.05
C THR A 61 -7.86 -2.73 -11.65
N ASN A 62 -8.42 -2.54 -10.46
CA ASN A 62 -9.58 -3.29 -9.98
C ASN A 62 -10.93 -2.70 -10.42
N CYS A 63 -11.08 -1.37 -10.49
CA CYS A 63 -12.39 -0.74 -10.74
C CYS A 63 -12.38 0.39 -11.79
N GLY A 64 -11.24 0.68 -12.40
CA GLY A 64 -11.07 1.75 -13.38
C GLY A 64 -11.16 3.18 -12.84
N GLY A 65 -11.29 3.37 -11.51
CA GLY A 65 -11.37 4.71 -10.92
C GLY A 65 -10.05 5.47 -10.98
N HIS A 66 -10.12 6.78 -11.20
CA HIS A 66 -8.95 7.67 -11.32
C HIS A 66 -8.62 8.46 -10.04
N VAL A 67 -9.50 8.43 -9.02
CA VAL A 67 -9.22 9.04 -7.71
C VAL A 67 -8.36 8.06 -6.89
N VAL A 68 -7.05 8.20 -7.05
CA VAL A 68 -6.06 7.30 -6.45
C VAL A 68 -5.09 8.15 -5.62
N ARG A 69 -4.86 7.73 -4.37
CA ARG A 69 -3.82 8.31 -3.51
C ARG A 69 -2.51 7.59 -3.76
N ILE A 70 -1.45 8.36 -4.03
CA ILE A 70 -0.07 7.87 -4.20
C ILE A 70 0.70 8.10 -2.91
N MET A 71 1.49 7.12 -2.50
CA MET A 71 2.29 7.11 -1.27
C MET A 71 3.66 6.49 -1.56
N ARG A 72 4.58 6.61 -0.61
CA ARG A 72 5.85 5.86 -0.64
C ARG A 72 5.60 4.35 -0.68
N ALA A 73 6.49 3.61 -1.33
CA ALA A 73 6.52 2.16 -1.27
C ALA A 73 6.50 1.61 0.17
N GLY A 74 6.03 0.38 0.33
CA GLY A 74 5.96 -0.31 1.61
C GLY A 74 4.69 -0.04 2.42
N ARG A 75 3.81 0.88 2.00
CA ARG A 75 2.60 1.23 2.76
C ARG A 75 1.51 0.17 2.65
N VAL A 76 1.27 -0.39 1.46
CA VAL A 76 0.25 -1.43 1.25
C VAL A 76 0.74 -2.74 1.85
N SER A 77 1.99 -3.11 1.61
CA SER A 77 2.59 -4.33 2.19
C SER A 77 2.60 -4.30 3.73
N SER A 78 2.86 -3.15 4.34
CA SER A 78 2.78 -2.99 5.80
C SER A 78 1.37 -3.18 6.33
N VAL A 79 0.35 -2.61 5.69
CA VAL A 79 -1.06 -2.80 6.09
C VAL A 79 -1.48 -4.26 5.90
N GLN A 80 -1.11 -4.89 4.79
CA GLN A 80 -1.38 -6.31 4.55
C GLN A 80 -0.79 -7.19 5.66
N ARG A 81 0.43 -6.91 6.11
CA ARG A 81 1.07 -7.62 7.22
C ARG A 81 0.30 -7.46 8.54
N LEU A 82 -0.24 -6.28 8.82
CA LEU A 82 -1.06 -6.02 10.01
C LEU A 82 -2.43 -6.72 9.95
N LEU A 83 -2.97 -6.90 8.75
CA LEU A 83 -4.25 -7.59 8.51
C LEU A 83 -4.11 -9.11 8.48
N GLN A 84 -2.91 -9.63 8.23
CA GLN A 84 -2.66 -11.06 8.30
C GLN A 84 -2.94 -11.53 9.74
N PRO A 85 -3.81 -12.54 9.95
CA PRO A 85 -3.96 -13.14 11.26
C PRO A 85 -2.59 -13.61 11.71
N GLN A 86 -2.18 -13.20 12.90
CA GLN A 86 -1.02 -13.78 13.57
C GLN A 86 -1.30 -15.29 13.58
N LYS A 87 -0.56 -16.09 12.80
CA LYS A 87 -0.65 -17.54 12.93
C LYS A 87 -0.03 -17.81 14.30
N ALA A 88 -0.86 -17.88 15.33
CA ALA A 88 -0.42 -18.32 16.64
C ALA A 88 0.28 -19.65 16.41
N ALA A 89 1.56 -19.73 16.78
CA ALA A 89 2.24 -21.01 16.88
C ALA A 89 1.32 -21.93 17.68
N PRO A 90 1.13 -23.20 17.28
CA PRO A 90 0.38 -24.15 18.10
C PRO A 90 0.95 -24.08 19.51
N PRO A 91 0.11 -23.91 20.56
CA PRO A 91 0.60 -24.07 21.92
C PRO A 91 1.05 -25.52 22.02
N GLU A 92 2.37 -25.73 22.08
CA GLU A 92 2.91 -27.01 22.51
C GLU A 92 2.26 -27.35 23.86
N ALA A 93 1.80 -28.59 23.93
CA ALA A 93 0.85 -29.07 24.92
C ALA A 93 1.25 -28.71 26.37
N ALA A 94 0.25 -28.25 27.10
CA ALA A 94 0.32 -27.97 28.52
C ALA A 94 0.71 -29.23 29.34
N ALA A 95 1.78 -29.09 30.12
CA ALA A 95 1.90 -29.58 31.49
C ALA A 95 2.78 -28.52 32.19
N ASP A 96 2.30 -27.73 33.15
CA ASP A 96 1.66 -28.15 34.39
C ASP A 96 0.85 -26.99 34.98
N ARG A 97 -0.11 -27.32 35.86
CA ARG A 97 -1.12 -26.41 36.45
C ARG A 97 -0.50 -25.39 37.41
N ILE A 98 -1.17 -24.25 37.62
CA ILE A 98 -1.73 -23.82 38.92
C ILE A 98 -2.72 -22.67 38.70
N ALA A 99 -3.89 -22.81 39.32
CA ALA A 99 -4.96 -21.83 39.38
C ALA A 99 -4.59 -20.64 40.28
N ALA A 100 -4.94 -19.42 39.86
CA ALA A 100 -5.09 -18.27 40.75
C ALA A 100 -6.07 -17.23 40.17
N THR A 101 -7.29 -17.29 40.70
CA THR A 101 -8.17 -16.17 41.10
C THR A 101 -8.20 -14.90 40.26
N ALA A 102 -9.40 -14.65 39.69
CA ALA A 102 -9.81 -13.37 39.16
C ALA A 102 -9.84 -12.27 40.24
N VAL A 103 -9.25 -11.12 39.92
CA VAL A 103 -9.59 -9.83 40.51
C VAL A 103 -9.71 -8.82 39.37
N ALA A 104 -10.91 -8.27 39.18
CA ALA A 104 -11.12 -7.13 38.30
C ALA A 104 -10.74 -5.84 39.03
N PRO A 105 -10.06 -4.88 38.39
CA PRO A 105 -10.11 -3.49 38.80
C PRO A 105 -11.14 -2.72 37.96
N ALA A 106 -11.95 -1.93 38.64
CA ALA A 106 -12.86 -0.96 38.05
C ALA A 106 -12.17 0.39 37.79
N GLY A 107 -12.32 0.92 36.57
CA GLY A 107 -12.23 2.34 36.17
C GLY A 107 -10.87 2.87 35.68
N PRO A 108 -10.82 3.99 34.91
CA PRO A 108 -11.85 4.69 34.13
C PRO A 108 -11.60 4.64 32.60
N ASP A 109 -12.67 4.93 31.85
CA ASP A 109 -12.79 5.19 30.39
C ASP A 109 -11.49 5.21 29.57
N ALA A 110 -11.02 4.02 29.20
CA ALA A 110 -10.21 3.88 28.01
C ALA A 110 -11.16 4.00 26.81
N HIS A 111 -11.16 5.15 26.15
CA HIS A 111 -11.68 5.29 24.79
C HIS A 111 -10.86 4.36 23.89
N HIS A 112 -11.26 3.10 23.87
CA HIS A 112 -10.74 2.09 23.00
C HIS A 112 -11.15 2.51 21.59
N TRP A 113 -10.21 3.06 20.85
CA TRP A 113 -10.36 3.32 19.43
C TRP A 113 -10.48 1.97 18.74
N GLN A 114 -11.70 1.43 18.72
CA GLN A 114 -11.94 0.15 18.10
C GLN A 114 -11.83 0.38 16.60
N LEU A 115 -10.84 -0.26 15.96
CA LEU A 115 -10.56 -0.12 14.53
C LEU A 115 -11.82 -0.32 13.66
N SER A 116 -12.75 -1.13 14.16
CA SER A 116 -14.08 -1.37 13.58
C SER A 116 -14.90 -0.09 13.38
N ASP A 117 -14.75 0.92 14.23
CA ASP A 117 -15.51 2.18 14.17
C ASP A 117 -15.03 3.08 13.02
N LEU A 118 -13.78 2.95 12.59
CA LEU A 118 -13.22 3.68 11.44
C LEU A 118 -13.61 3.07 10.08
N LEU A 119 -14.06 1.81 10.06
CA LEU A 119 -14.44 1.09 8.85
C LEU A 119 -15.93 1.18 8.51
N ARG A 120 -16.76 1.68 9.44
CA ARG A 120 -18.21 1.85 9.25
C ARG A 120 -18.63 2.73 8.05
N PRO A 121 -17.89 3.79 7.65
CA PRO A 121 -18.27 4.60 6.50
C PRO A 121 -18.27 3.83 5.17
N PHE A 122 -17.50 2.74 5.07
CA PHE A 122 -17.33 1.97 3.83
C PHE A 122 -18.32 0.80 3.71
N HIS A 123 -19.23 0.61 4.67
CA HIS A 123 -20.15 -0.52 4.73
C HIS A 123 -21.63 -0.18 4.42
N ARG A 124 -21.96 1.03 3.95
CA ARG A 124 -23.32 1.31 3.46
C ARG A 124 -23.49 0.82 2.02
N ARG A 125 -24.28 -0.24 1.85
CA ARG A 125 -25.03 -0.54 0.62
C ARG A 125 -26.42 0.06 0.71
#